data_AF-A0A6N6NPE9-F1
#
_entry.id   AF-A0A6N6NPE9-F1
#
_cell.length_a   1.000
_cell.length_b   1.000
_cell.length_c   1.000
_cell.angle_alpha   90.00
_cell.angle_beta   90.00
_cell.angle_gamma   90.00
#
_symmetry.space_group_name_H-M   'P 1'
#
loop_
_entity.id
_entity.type
_entity.pdbx_description
1 polymer ?
#
loop_
_entity_poly.entity_id
_entity_poly.type
_entity_poly.pdbx_seq_one_letter_code
_entity_poly.pdbx_strand_id
1 'polypeptide(L)'
;MFGETTLALRAWMREHGVARTTDDKTPEDHIGLMLALMSHLCRTQPESLDDYLCGHLLTWAPHYLEELAVAARHPFYRGLAELTRSTLLGIQDFRGLSVKLPRFYK
;
A
#
# COMPACT_ATOMS: atom_id res chain seq x y z
N MET A 1 -3.45 5.38 -15.17
CA MET A 1 -4.67 6.03 -14.64
C MET A 1 -4.27 6.74 -13.36
N PHE A 2 -4.31 8.07 -13.30
CA PHE A 2 -4.04 8.80 -12.06
C PHE A 2 -5.39 9.08 -11.39
N GLY A 3 -5.78 8.22 -10.46
CA GLY A 3 -7.03 8.37 -9.72
C GLY A 3 -6.90 9.39 -8.59
N GLU A 4 -8.04 9.73 -7.99
CA GLU A 4 -8.11 10.61 -6.81
C GLU A 4 -7.25 10.09 -5.64
N THR A 5 -7.16 8.77 -5.49
CA THR A 5 -6.31 8.09 -4.49
C THR A 5 -4.81 8.30 -4.73
N THR A 6 -4.35 8.29 -5.99
CA THR A 6 -2.96 8.54 -6.35
C THR A 6 -2.58 10.00 -6.08
N LEU A 7 -3.50 10.94 -6.33
CA LEU A 7 -3.30 12.36 -6.02
C LEU A 7 -3.27 12.63 -4.50
N ALA A 8 -4.14 11.96 -3.74
CA ALA A 8 -4.16 12.04 -2.29
C ALA A 8 -2.84 11.53 -1.68
N LEU A 9 -2.32 10.39 -2.16
CA LEU A 9 -1.01 9.87 -1.76
C LEU A 9 0.10 10.88 -2.07
N ARG A 10 0.09 11.50 -3.25
CA ARG A 10 1.09 12.50 -3.63
C ARG A 10 1.05 13.74 -2.73
N ALA A 11 -0.15 14.21 -2.37
CA ALA A 11 -0.29 15.32 -1.44
C ALA A 11 0.29 14.96 -0.06
N TRP A 12 -0.09 13.79 0.47
CA TRP A 12 0.40 13.28 1.74
C TRP A 12 1.93 13.14 1.77
N MET A 13 2.54 12.59 0.71
CA MET A 13 4.00 12.46 0.60
C MET A 13 4.72 13.81 0.68
N ARG A 14 4.17 14.86 0.05
CA ARG A 14 4.75 16.21 0.11
C ARG A 14 4.66 16.82 1.50
N GLU A 15 3.53 16.65 2.17
CA GLU A 15 3.33 17.14 3.55
C GLU A 15 4.29 16.46 4.54
N HIS A 16 4.63 15.20 4.28
CA HIS A 16 5.53 14.39 5.10
C HIS A 16 7.00 14.42 4.65
N GLY A 17 7.36 15.29 3.69
CA GLY A 17 8.76 15.45 3.25
C GLY A 17 9.33 14.26 2.48
N VAL A 18 8.50 13.34 2.00
CA VAL A 18 8.92 12.14 1.26
C VAL A 18 9.18 12.51 -0.20
N ALA A 19 10.46 12.56 -0.58
CA ALA A 19 10.88 12.83 -1.95
C ALA A 19 10.68 11.61 -2.88
N ARG A 20 10.25 11.86 -4.12
CA ARG A 20 10.19 10.83 -5.16
C ARG A 20 11.60 10.53 -5.67
N THR A 21 11.95 9.24 -5.74
CA THR A 21 13.23 8.76 -6.30
C THR A 21 13.08 8.07 -7.65
N THR A 22 11.86 7.78 -8.11
CA THR A 22 11.59 7.03 -9.33
C THR A 22 11.15 7.89 -10.51
N ASP A 23 11.61 7.47 -11.70
CA ASP A 23 11.32 8.06 -13.02
C ASP A 23 9.81 8.24 -13.26
N ASP A 24 9.44 9.27 -14.02
CA ASP A 24 8.09 9.87 -14.04
C ASP A 24 6.98 8.99 -14.65
N LYS A 25 7.34 7.77 -15.05
CA LYS A 25 6.48 6.83 -15.79
C LYS A 25 5.78 5.79 -14.90
N THR A 26 6.23 5.59 -13.66
CA THR A 26 5.59 4.64 -12.74
C THR A 26 4.65 5.39 -11.80
N PRO A 27 3.34 5.05 -11.79
CA PRO A 27 2.41 5.61 -10.82
C PRO A 27 2.87 5.36 -9.37
N GLU A 28 2.71 6.35 -8.49
CA GLU A 28 3.19 6.25 -7.10
C GLU A 28 2.45 5.19 -6.27
N ASP A 29 1.27 4.77 -6.72
CA ASP A 29 0.43 3.74 -6.10
C ASP A 29 0.80 2.31 -6.52
N HIS A 30 1.89 2.11 -7.26
CA HIS A 30 2.42 0.77 -7.52
C HIS A 30 2.71 0.05 -6.20
N ILE A 31 2.18 -1.16 -6.01
CA ILE A 31 2.26 -1.92 -4.74
C ILE A 31 3.70 -2.04 -4.19
N GLY A 32 4.69 -2.24 -5.07
CA GLY A 32 6.08 -2.31 -4.66
C GLY A 32 6.64 -0.99 -4.10
N LEU A 33 6.21 0.15 -4.66
CA LEU A 33 6.59 1.48 -4.16
C LEU A 33 5.92 1.78 -2.82
N MET A 34 4.67 1.35 -2.67
CA MET A 34 3.94 1.49 -1.41
C MET A 34 4.60 0.71 -0.27
N LEU A 35 5.02 -0.54 -0.52
CA LEU A 35 5.77 -1.33 0.46
C LEU A 35 7.15 -0.73 0.76
N ALA A 36 7.83 -0.17 -0.24
CA ALA A 36 9.09 0.53 -0.04
C ALA A 36 8.91 1.79 0.81
N LEU A 37 7.84 2.55 0.59
CA LEU A 37 7.48 3.70 1.42
C LEU A 37 7.18 3.29 2.86
N MET A 38 6.39 2.23 3.08
CA MET A 38 6.17 1.66 4.42
C MET A 38 7.49 1.38 5.13
N SER A 39 8.43 0.70 4.46
CA SER A 39 9.77 0.41 5.01
C SER A 39 10.60 1.67 5.30
N HIS A 40 10.44 2.72 4.49
CA HIS A 40 11.09 4.00 4.74
C HIS A 40 10.52 4.67 5.99
N LEU A 41 9.18 4.81 6.08
CA LEU A 41 8.49 5.44 7.22
C LEU A 41 8.82 4.76 8.54
N CYS A 42 8.89 3.42 8.57
CA CYS A 42 9.31 2.67 9.77
C CYS A 42 10.69 3.10 10.32
N ARG A 43 11.58 3.64 9.48
CA ARG A 43 12.94 4.05 9.87
C ARG A 43 13.07 5.55 10.12
N THR A 44 12.29 6.37 9.43
CA THR A 44 12.47 7.83 9.44
C THR A 44 11.39 8.58 10.20
N GLN A 45 10.17 8.07 10.24
CA GLN A 45 8.99 8.73 10.80
C GLN A 45 7.92 7.70 11.22
N PRO A 46 8.22 6.83 12.20
CA PRO A 46 7.35 5.74 12.62
C PRO A 46 5.98 6.23 13.12
N GLU A 47 5.87 7.48 13.58
CA GLU A 47 4.64 8.14 13.98
C GLU A 47 3.67 8.35 12.81
N SER A 48 4.16 8.51 11.58
CA SER A 48 3.32 8.68 10.39
C SER A 48 2.83 7.35 9.78
N LEU A 49 3.30 6.22 10.32
CA LEU A 49 3.05 4.90 9.71
C LEU A 49 1.57 4.54 9.75
N ASP A 50 0.86 4.80 10.85
CA ASP A 50 -0.55 4.42 11.00
C ASP A 50 -1.45 5.23 10.07
N ASP A 51 -1.17 6.52 9.94
CA ASP A 51 -1.85 7.41 8.99
C ASP A 51 -1.63 6.94 7.55
N TYR A 52 -0.39 6.57 7.21
CA TYR A 52 -0.07 6.02 5.89
C TYR A 52 -0.80 4.69 5.61
N LEU A 53 -0.78 3.77 6.59
CA LEU A 53 -1.43 2.47 6.47
C LEU A 53 -2.94 2.63 6.29
N CYS A 54 -3.59 3.43 7.14
CA CYS A 54 -5.04 3.60 7.13
C CYS A 54 -5.55 4.48 5.98
N GLY A 55 -4.77 5.48 5.57
CA GLY A 55 -5.14 6.43 4.52
C GLY A 55 -4.83 5.95 3.11
N HIS A 56 -3.82 5.08 2.95
CA HIS A 56 -3.31 4.73 1.63
C HIS A 56 -3.15 3.22 1.42
N LEU A 57 -2.25 2.56 2.14
CA LEU A 57 -1.87 1.18 1.79
C LEU A 57 -2.98 0.16 2.07
N LEU A 58 -3.53 0.13 3.29
CA LEU A 58 -4.53 -0.87 3.69
C LEU A 58 -5.91 -0.63 3.08
N THR A 59 -6.15 0.55 2.50
CA THR A 59 -7.45 0.87 1.88
C THR A 59 -7.75 0.01 0.65
N TRP A 60 -6.73 -0.51 -0.04
CA TRP A 60 -6.92 -1.29 -1.26
C TRP A 60 -5.97 -2.49 -1.38
N ALA A 61 -4.79 -2.47 -0.77
CA ALA A 61 -3.79 -3.51 -0.98
C ALA A 61 -4.25 -4.92 -0.57
N PRO A 62 -4.97 -5.13 0.56
CA PRO A 62 -5.46 -6.47 0.91
C PRO A 62 -6.41 -7.05 -0.13
N HIS A 63 -7.28 -6.22 -0.72
CA HIS A 63 -8.19 -6.63 -1.78
C HIS A 63 -7.43 -6.94 -3.08
N TYR A 64 -6.52 -6.05 -3.48
CA TYR A 64 -5.66 -6.27 -4.64
C TYR A 64 -4.85 -7.56 -4.55
N LEU A 65 -4.26 -7.85 -3.38
CA LEU A 65 -3.44 -9.06 -3.17
C LEU A 65 -4.29 -10.34 -3.18
N GLU A 66 -5.54 -10.27 -2.75
CA GLU A 66 -6.49 -11.38 -2.86
C GLU A 66 -6.82 -11.68 -4.33
N GLU A 67 -7.17 -10.66 -5.10
CA GLU A 67 -7.43 -10.80 -6.54
C GLU A 67 -6.17 -11.28 -7.29
N LEU A 68 -4.98 -10.78 -6.92
CA LEU A 68 -3.70 -11.22 -7.48
C LEU A 68 -3.45 -12.70 -7.20
N ALA A 69 -3.70 -13.18 -5.99
CA ALA A 69 -3.52 -14.59 -5.63
C ALA A 69 -4.45 -15.50 -6.45
N VAL A 70 -5.68 -15.06 -6.71
CA VAL A 70 -6.66 -15.79 -7.53
C VAL A 70 -6.28 -15.78 -9.01
N ALA A 71 -5.80 -14.65 -9.55
CA ALA A 71 -5.46 -14.50 -10.96
C ALA A 71 -4.08 -15.06 -11.34
N ALA A 72 -3.16 -15.20 -10.38
CA ALA A 72 -1.79 -15.63 -10.62
C ALA A 72 -1.73 -17.08 -11.14
N ARG A 73 -1.22 -17.25 -12.37
CA ARG A 73 -1.03 -18.57 -12.99
C ARG A 73 0.18 -19.33 -12.46
N HIS A 74 1.19 -18.63 -11.94
CA HIS A 74 2.41 -19.24 -11.45
C HIS A 74 2.40 -19.31 -9.90
N PRO A 75 2.70 -20.48 -9.29
CA PRO A 75 2.63 -20.69 -7.84
C PRO A 75 3.44 -19.68 -7.03
N PHE A 76 4.61 -19.27 -7.54
CA PHE A 76 5.45 -18.24 -6.92
C PHE A 76 4.70 -16.92 -6.65
N TYR A 77 4.02 -16.38 -7.66
CA TYR A 77 3.33 -15.10 -7.53
C TYR A 77 2.07 -15.20 -6.68
N ARG A 78 1.41 -16.38 -6.70
CA ARG A 78 0.32 -16.68 -5.78
C ARG A 78 0.81 -16.66 -4.32
N GLY A 79 1.87 -17.40 -4.02
CA GLY A 79 2.44 -17.44 -2.67
C GLY A 79 2.95 -16.07 -2.20
N LEU A 80 3.56 -15.28 -3.10
CA LEU A 80 4.00 -13.92 -2.80
C LEU A 80 2.82 -13.01 -2.42
N ALA A 81 1.70 -13.12 -3.14
CA ALA A 81 0.50 -12.34 -2.87
C ALA A 81 -0.13 -12.73 -1.52
N GLU A 82 -0.29 -14.03 -1.27
CA GLU A 82 -0.84 -14.58 -0.02
C GLU A 82 0.02 -14.20 1.20
N LEU A 83 1.34 -14.30 1.09
CA LEU A 83 2.28 -13.93 2.15
C LEU A 83 2.22 -12.43 2.45
N THR A 84 2.26 -11.60 1.40
CA THR A 84 2.20 -10.14 1.54
C THR A 84 0.87 -9.73 2.20
N ARG A 85 -0.26 -10.30 1.76
CA ARG A 85 -1.58 -10.02 2.33
C ARG A 85 -1.64 -10.39 3.81
N SER A 86 -1.19 -11.60 4.16
CA SER A 86 -1.18 -12.07 5.55
C SER A 86 -0.29 -11.19 6.44
N THR A 87 0.85 -10.74 5.91
CA THR A 87 1.75 -9.82 6.62
C THR A 87 1.07 -8.47 6.89
N LEU A 88 0.42 -7.87 5.89
CA LEU A 88 -0.27 -6.58 6.04
C LEU A 88 -1.44 -6.67 7.03
N LEU A 89 -2.24 -7.74 6.96
CA LEU A 89 -3.34 -7.95 7.91
C LEU A 89 -2.83 -8.21 9.33
N GLY A 90 -1.73 -8.94 9.49
CA GLY A 90 -1.08 -9.12 10.79
C GLY A 90 -0.57 -7.80 11.37
N ILE A 91 0.01 -6.92 10.54
CA ILE A 91 0.41 -5.56 10.97
C ILE A 91 -0.81 -4.75 11.38
N GLN A 92 -1.90 -4.79 10.60
CA GLN A 92 -3.14 -4.09 10.91
C GLN A 92 -3.70 -4.50 12.27
N ASP A 93 -3.78 -5.81 12.52
CA ASP A 93 -4.28 -6.39 13.78
C ASP A 93 -3.37 -6.04 14.96
N PHE A 94 -2.06 -6.27 14.81
CA PHE A 94 -1.06 -5.96 15.85
C PHE A 94 -1.09 -4.49 16.28
N ARG A 95 -1.34 -3.57 15.33
CA ARG A 95 -1.43 -2.14 15.59
C ARG A 95 -2.84 -1.66 15.96
N GLY A 96 -3.85 -2.54 15.96
CA GLY A 96 -5.24 -2.20 16.31
C GLY A 96 -5.88 -1.21 15.33
N LEU A 97 -5.52 -1.26 14.05
CA LEU A 97 -5.93 -0.27 13.06
C LEU A 97 -7.32 -0.57 12.48
N SER A 98 -8.19 0.44 12.48
CA SER A 98 -9.51 0.40 11.84
C SER A 98 -9.48 1.14 10.51
N VAL A 99 -9.53 0.38 9.40
CA VAL A 99 -9.42 0.92 8.05
C VAL A 99 -10.79 1.02 7.40
N LYS A 100 -11.12 2.20 6.86
CA LYS A 100 -12.35 2.40 6.08
C LYS A 100 -12.11 1.99 4.62
N LEU A 101 -12.70 0.88 4.21
CA LEU A 101 -12.56 0.39 2.84
C LEU A 101 -13.40 1.23 1.86
N PRO A 102 -12.81 1.66 0.72
CA PRO A 102 -13.55 2.31 -0.35
C PRO A 102 -14.40 1.28 -1.11
N ARG A 103 -15.32 1.78 -1.93
CA ARG A 103 -16.04 0.94 -2.88
C ARG A 103 -15.10 0.56 -4.03
N PHE A 104 -14.88 -0.73 -4.23
CA PHE A 104 -14.12 -1.23 -5.38
C PHE A 104 -15.01 -1.29 -6.62
N TYR A 105 -14.47 -0.88 -7.77
CA TYR A 105 -15.09 -0.99 -9.08
C TYR A 105 -14.30 -2.01 -9.90
N LYS A 106 -14.99 -2.96 -10.53
CA LYS A 106 -14.40 -3.93 -11.46
C LYS A 106 -14.41 -3.38 -12.89
#